data_AF-A0A6B3GYA0-F1
#
_entry.id   AF-A0A6B3GYA0-F1
#
_cell.length_a   1.000
_cell.length_b   1.000
_cell.length_c   1.000
_cell.angle_alpha   90.00
_cell.angle_beta   90.00
_cell.angle_gamma   90.00
#
_symmetry.space_group_name_H-M   'P 1'
#
loop_
_entity.id
_entity.type
_entity.pdbx_description
1 polymer ?
#
loop_
_entity_poly.entity_id
_entity_poly.type
_entity_poly.pdbx_seq_one_letter_code
_entity_poly.pdbx_strand_id
1 'polypeptide(L)' 'RIQLSVIAGAHAAGTERLLFLGSSCIYPRLAPQPIREESLLTGELEPTNEAYALAKIAGIVQTQSYRRQYGA' A
#
# COMPACT_ATOMS: atom_id res chain seq x y z
N ARG A 1 -10.99 6.55 4.84
CA ARG A 1 -10.49 7.78 5.51
C ARG A 1 -9.44 7.49 6.57
N ILE A 2 -9.55 6.41 7.36
CA ILE A 2 -8.60 6.06 8.45
C ILE A 2 -7.13 6.12 7.98
N GLN A 3 -6.76 5.40 6.91
CA GLN A 3 -5.38 5.40 6.39
C GLN A 3 -4.84 6.79 6.05
N LEU A 4 -5.62 7.59 5.30
CA LEU A 4 -5.20 8.95 4.89
C LEU A 4 -4.92 9.82 6.11
N SER A 5 -5.82 9.77 7.09
CA SER A 5 -5.70 10.54 8.34
C SER A 5 -4.52 10.09 9.18
N VAL A 6 -4.27 8.78 9.30
CA VAL A 6 -3.16 8.25 10.10
C VAL A 6 -1.81 8.62 9.49
N ILE A 7 -1.63 8.45 8.18
CA ILE A 7 -0.35 8.75 7.51
C ILE A 7 -0.07 10.26 7.53
N ALA A 8 -1.06 11.09 7.20
CA ALA A 8 -0.91 12.54 7.23
C ALA A 8 -0.67 13.06 8.67
N GLY A 9 -1.40 12.52 9.65
CA GLY A 9 -1.24 12.87 11.06
C GLY A 9 0.12 12.47 11.62
N ALA A 10 0.63 11.27 11.26
CA ALA A 10 1.95 10.81 11.69
C ALA A 10 3.06 11.73 11.17
N HIS A 11 2.97 12.15 9.91
CA HIS A 11 3.89 13.13 9.34
C HIS A 11 3.82 14.48 10.05
N ALA A 12 2.61 15.03 10.24
CA ALA A 12 2.40 16.31 10.93
C ALA A 12 2.90 16.30 12.39
N ALA A 13 2.83 15.15 13.06
CA ALA A 13 3.32 14.96 14.42
C ALA A 13 4.84 14.71 14.51
N GLY A 14 5.57 14.64 13.38
CA GLY A 14 7.01 14.33 13.38
C GLY A 14 7.32 12.90 13.83
N THR A 15 6.42 11.95 13.56
CA THR A 15 6.62 10.53 13.91
C THR A 15 7.85 9.98 13.19
N GLU A 16 8.83 9.46 13.93
CA GLU A 16 10.09 8.97 13.36
C GLU A 16 9.87 7.80 12.40
N ARG A 17 8.96 6.87 12.73
CA ARG A 17 8.73 5.66 11.94
C ARG A 17 7.25 5.29 11.90
N LEU A 18 6.76 5.00 10.70
CA LEU A 18 5.43 4.45 10.46
C LEU A 18 5.55 3.17 9.62
N LEU A 19 4.89 2.09 10.07
CA LEU A 19 4.76 0.86 9.30
C LEU A 19 3.32 0.71 8.81
N PHE A 20 3.13 0.80 7.50
CA PHE A 20 1.84 0.51 6.89
C PHE A 20 1.74 -0.99 6.55
N LEU A 21 0.74 -1.66 7.13
CA LEU A 21 0.51 -3.09 6.89
C LEU A 21 -0.37 -3.29 5.64
N GLY A 22 0.24 -3.90 4.62
CA GLY A 22 -0.45 -4.34 3.40
C GLY A 22 -1.31 -5.58 3.60
N SER A 23 -1.53 -6.32 2.52
CA SER A 23 -2.19 -7.63 2.49
C SER A 23 -1.70 -8.38 1.25
N SER A 24 -1.68 -9.71 1.25
CA SER A 24 -1.37 -10.49 0.04
C SER A 24 -2.43 -10.33 -1.06
N CYS A 25 -3.64 -9.88 -0.74
CA CYS A 25 -4.72 -9.64 -1.71
C CYS A 25 -4.41 -8.49 -2.69
N ILE A 26 -3.32 -7.74 -2.49
CA ILE A 26 -2.88 -6.66 -3.39
C ILE A 26 -2.20 -7.17 -4.67
N TYR A 27 -1.83 -8.44 -4.71
CA TYR A 27 -1.19 -9.04 -5.88
C TYR A 27 -2.23 -9.57 -6.87
N PRO A 28 -1.86 -9.66 -8.17
CA PRO A 28 -2.74 -10.22 -9.18
C PRO A 28 -3.22 -11.63 -8.84
N ARG A 29 -4.46 -11.93 -9.20
CA ARG A 29 -5.09 -13.25 -8.95
C ARG A 29 -4.26 -14.41 -9.52
N LEU A 30 -3.61 -14.18 -10.65
CA LEU A 30 -2.81 -15.18 -11.38
C LEU A 30 -1.30 -14.89 -11.32
N ALA A 31 -0.82 -14.26 -10.24
CA ALA A 31 0.61 -14.02 -10.06
C ALA A 31 1.40 -15.35 -10.02
N PRO A 32 2.57 -15.43 -10.69
CA PRO A 32 3.41 -16.62 -10.66
C PRO A 32 3.93 -16.90 -9.26
N GLN A 33 4.06 -18.18 -8.91
CA GLN A 33 4.53 -18.59 -7.59
C GLN A 33 6.04 -18.88 -7.58
N PRO A 34 6.78 -18.47 -6.53
CA PRO A 34 6.29 -17.69 -5.37
C PRO A 34 6.00 -16.23 -5.74
N ILE A 35 4.94 -15.65 -5.16
CA ILE A 35 4.62 -14.23 -5.37
C ILE A 35 5.76 -13.36 -4.85
N ARG A 36 6.36 -12.57 -5.75
CA ARG A 36 7.40 -11.59 -5.43
C ARG A 36 6.81 -10.18 -5.39
N GLU A 37 7.47 -9.26 -4.69
CA GLU A 37 7.07 -7.85 -4.59
C GLU A 37 6.92 -7.18 -5.96
N GLU A 38 7.73 -7.59 -6.94
CA GLU A 38 7.68 -7.09 -8.32
C GLU A 38 6.39 -7.48 -9.07
N SER A 39 5.59 -8.41 -8.51
CA SER A 39 4.30 -8.81 -9.06
C SER A 39 3.19 -7.79 -8.78
N LEU A 40 3.45 -6.78 -7.93
CA LEU A 40 2.47 -5.76 -7.62
C LEU A 40 2.05 -5.01 -8.89
N LEU A 41 0.74 -4.92 -9.14
CA LEU A 41 0.15 -4.22 -10.31
C LEU A 41 0.53 -4.78 -11.69
N THR A 42 0.98 -6.05 -11.79
CA THR A 42 1.32 -6.66 -13.09
C THR A 42 0.15 -7.37 -13.79
N GLY A 43 -1.05 -7.36 -13.19
CA GLY A 43 -2.25 -8.02 -13.73
C GLY A 43 -3.51 -7.72 -12.92
N GLU A 44 -4.60 -8.39 -13.27
CA GLU A 44 -5.91 -8.21 -12.62
C GLU A 44 -5.95 -8.71 -11.18
N LEU A 45 -6.63 -7.97 -10.31
CA LEU A 45 -6.88 -8.33 -8.92
C LEU A 45 -7.99 -9.38 -8.82
N GLU A 46 -8.07 -10.06 -7.68
CA GLU A 46 -9.19 -10.95 -7.37
C GLU A 46 -10.49 -10.13 -7.19
N PRO A 47 -11.54 -10.33 -8.01
CA PRO A 47 -12.73 -9.47 -8.03
C PRO A 47 -13.43 -9.34 -6.67
N THR A 48 -13.44 -10.42 -5.87
CA THR A 48 -14.06 -10.42 -4.54
C THR A 48 -13.38 -9.48 -3.53
N ASN A 49 -12.10 -9.16 -3.76
CA ASN A 49 -11.28 -8.34 -2.86
C ASN A 49 -10.82 -7.02 -3.49
N GLU A 50 -11.22 -6.72 -4.73
CA GLU A 50 -10.63 -5.64 -5.54
C GLU A 50 -10.65 -4.28 -4.83
N ALA A 51 -11.80 -3.87 -4.28
CA ALA A 51 -11.93 -2.58 -3.59
C ALA A 51 -11.00 -2.48 -2.36
N TYR A 52 -10.87 -3.57 -1.60
CA TYR A 52 -9.97 -3.64 -0.45
C TYR A 52 -8.49 -3.62 -0.89
N ALA A 53 -8.15 -4.39 -1.93
CA ALA A 53 -6.82 -4.47 -2.49
C ALA A 53 -6.36 -3.10 -3.04
N LEU A 54 -7.21 -2.42 -3.81
CA LEU A 54 -6.94 -1.06 -4.30
C LEU A 54 -6.71 -0.06 -3.17
N ALA A 55 -7.50 -0.12 -2.10
CA ALA A 55 -7.30 0.73 -0.94
C ALA A 55 -5.92 0.49 -0.28
N LYS A 56 -5.50 -0.76 -0.15
CA LYS A 56 -4.18 -1.14 0.38
C LYS A 56 -3.03 -0.72 -0.54
N ILE A 57 -3.19 -0.87 -1.85
CA ILE A 57 -2.21 -0.39 -2.85
C ILE A 57 -2.05 1.13 -2.74
N ALA A 58 -3.16 1.87 -2.64
CA ALA A 58 -3.12 3.32 -2.46
C ALA A 58 -2.36 3.72 -1.18
N GLY A 59 -2.43 2.93 -0.10
CA GLY A 59 -1.65 3.17 1.12
C GLY A 59 -0.16 2.96 0.94
N ILE A 60 0.24 1.91 0.24
CA ILE A 60 1.64 1.67 -0.12
C ILE A 60 2.19 2.84 -0.94
N VAL A 61 1.45 3.26 -1.98
CA VAL A 61 1.85 4.39 -2.83
C VAL A 61 1.90 5.69 -2.03
N GLN A 62 0.95 5.92 -1.12
CA GLN A 62 0.97 7.09 -0.24
C GLN A 62 2.21 7.12 0.65
N THR A 63 2.54 6.02 1.33
CA THR A 63 3.74 5.92 2.17
C THR A 63 5.01 6.16 1.36
N GLN A 64 5.13 5.56 0.16
CA GLN A 64 6.27 5.78 -0.73
C GLN A 64 6.38 7.25 -1.19
N SER A 65 5.24 7.89 -1.48
CA SER A 65 5.21 9.30 -1.88
C SER A 65 5.60 10.24 -0.75
N TYR A 66 5.18 9.97 0.48
CA TYR A 66 5.61 10.75 1.65
C TYR A 66 7.13 10.64 1.87
N ARG A 67 7.70 9.43 1.74
CA ARG A 67 9.14 9.23 1.79
C ARG A 67 9.89 10.02 0.71
N ARG A 68 9.41 9.98 -0.54
CA ARG A 68 10.01 10.72 -1.66
C ARG A 68 9.92 12.24 -1.49
N GLN A 69 8.78 12.75 -1.02
CA GLN A 69 8.53 14.18 -0.94
C GLN A 69 9.18 14.83 0.29
N TYR A 70 9.17 14.14 1.43
CA TYR A 70 9.56 14.72 2.72
C TYR A 70 10.78 14.06 3.37
N GLY A 71 11.33 12.99 2.79
CA GLY A 71 12.43 12.24 3.40
C GLY A 71 12.03 11.42 4.63
N ALA A 72 10.73 11.18 4.81
CA ALA A 72 10.15 10.42 5.92
C ALA A 72 10.35 8.88 5.82
#